data_AF-A0A2M7WCU4-F1
#
_entry.id   AF-A0A2M7WCU4-F1
#
_cell.length_a   1.000
_cell.length_b   1.000
_cell.length_c   1.000
_cell.angle_alpha   90.00
_cell.angle_beta   90.00
_cell.angle_gamma   90.00
#
_symmetry.space_group_name_H-M   'P 1'
#
loop_
_entity.id
_entity.type
_entity.pdbx_description
1 polymer ?
#
loop_
_entity_poly.entity_id
_entity_poly.type
_entity_poly.pdbx_seq_one_letter_code
_entity_poly.pdbx_strand_id
1 'polypeptide(L)'
;MRNPIHGGLLALMLIAGLSLAGVAQAQPSTTVEDKLATSYQLEVQGKYPEALAALSDIIPNGTGVAEFLALRSGWLLYLAERYGDALEAYQRAATLNPRSVEAHLGASLPLMAQYRWREAAQECRNALKIAPGNQTAAVRLVVLTTYLADWSQIAETARQVHAMYPTDLDALYWLARGLSESGQLNEARPYWRQLQALVPGHAEAKAWLEVPVS
;
A
#
# COMPACT_ATOMS: atom_id res chain seq x y z
N MET A 1 67.25 -54.78 29.60
CA MET A 1 68.67 -54.42 29.33
C MET A 1 68.69 -53.04 28.68
N ARG A 2 69.65 -52.21 29.10
CA ARG A 2 69.62 -50.74 29.08
C ARG A 2 70.73 -50.25 28.14
N ASN A 3 70.35 -49.52 27.07
CA ASN A 3 71.14 -48.57 26.24
C ASN A 3 72.42 -49.08 25.52
N PRO A 4 72.92 -48.43 24.43
CA PRO A 4 72.89 -46.97 24.21
C PRO A 4 72.66 -46.43 22.78
N ILE A 5 72.40 -45.12 22.80
CA ILE A 5 72.40 -44.14 21.73
C ILE A 5 73.86 -43.74 21.41
N HIS A 6 74.16 -43.37 20.16
CA HIS A 6 75.11 -42.34 19.64
C HIS A 6 75.59 -42.81 18.25
N GLY A 7 75.57 -42.03 17.15
CA GLY A 7 75.25 -40.64 16.89
C GLY A 7 75.35 -40.36 15.38
N GLY A 8 75.15 -39.11 14.96
CA GLY A 8 75.56 -38.65 13.62
C GLY A 8 74.56 -37.75 12.87
N LEU A 9 74.80 -36.42 12.96
CA LEU A 9 74.65 -35.39 11.92
C LEU A 9 73.42 -35.38 10.99
N LEU A 10 72.58 -34.34 11.07
CA LEU A 10 72.52 -33.22 10.11
C LEU A 10 71.23 -32.40 10.29
N ALA A 11 71.41 -31.08 10.16
CA ALA A 11 70.40 -30.05 10.29
C ALA A 11 69.32 -30.11 9.20
N LEU A 12 68.08 -29.83 9.58
CA LEU A 12 67.11 -29.10 8.76
C LEU A 12 65.94 -28.63 9.64
N MET A 13 65.96 -27.34 9.99
CA MET A 13 64.78 -26.63 10.45
C MET A 13 63.79 -26.56 9.28
N LEU A 14 62.59 -27.11 9.46
CA LEU A 14 61.47 -26.89 8.55
C LEU A 14 60.33 -26.26 9.35
N ILE A 15 60.27 -24.94 9.26
CA ILE A 15 59.12 -24.12 9.65
C ILE A 15 58.02 -24.41 8.63
N ALA A 16 57.02 -25.20 9.01
CA ALA A 16 55.77 -25.29 8.25
C ALA A 16 54.81 -24.20 8.75
N GLY A 17 54.85 -23.05 8.08
CA GLY A 17 53.85 -22.00 8.22
C GLY A 17 52.57 -22.33 7.44
N LEU A 18 51.45 -21.82 7.97
CA LEU A 18 50.18 -21.42 7.33
C LEU A 18 49.87 -21.99 5.93
N SER A 19 48.69 -22.57 5.71
CA SER A 19 47.47 -21.74 5.64
C SER A 19 46.19 -22.56 5.88
N LEU A 20 45.38 -22.09 6.83
CA LEU A 20 43.93 -22.24 6.76
C LEU A 20 43.49 -21.42 5.54
N ALA A 21 43.39 -22.07 4.39
CA ALA A 21 42.61 -21.55 3.29
C ALA A 21 41.17 -21.47 3.81
N GLY A 22 40.78 -20.28 4.27
CA GLY A 22 39.39 -19.95 4.47
C GLY A 22 38.70 -20.21 3.14
N VAL A 23 37.91 -21.28 3.09
CA VAL A 23 36.91 -21.45 2.05
C VAL A 23 35.94 -20.31 2.31
N ALA A 24 36.21 -19.15 1.70
CA ALA A 24 35.19 -18.16 1.49
C ALA A 24 34.09 -18.92 0.77
N GLN A 25 33.02 -19.26 1.51
CA GLN A 25 31.78 -19.64 0.87
C GLN A 25 31.39 -18.41 0.05
N ALA A 26 31.73 -18.43 -1.24
CA ALA A 26 31.19 -17.49 -2.17
C ALA A 26 29.67 -17.65 -2.05
N GLN A 27 29.02 -16.66 -1.42
CA GLN A 27 27.56 -16.57 -1.48
C GLN A 27 27.23 -16.69 -2.97
N PRO A 28 26.35 -17.63 -3.37
CA PRO A 28 25.99 -17.73 -4.77
C PRO A 28 25.54 -16.35 -5.21
N SER A 29 26.10 -15.87 -6.33
CA SER A 29 25.70 -14.62 -6.94
C SER A 29 24.20 -14.71 -7.20
N THR A 30 23.39 -14.14 -6.30
CA THR A 30 21.94 -14.23 -6.36
C THR A 30 21.49 -13.51 -7.62
N THR A 31 20.86 -14.24 -8.52
CA THR A 31 20.29 -13.70 -9.76
C THR A 31 19.13 -12.75 -9.45
N VAL A 32 18.66 -12.02 -10.46
CA VAL A 32 17.45 -11.18 -10.31
C VAL A 32 16.26 -12.06 -9.93
N GLU A 33 16.17 -13.23 -10.55
CA GLU A 33 15.16 -14.25 -10.31
C GLU A 33 15.19 -14.74 -8.87
N ASP A 34 16.37 -15.01 -8.29
CA ASP A 34 16.51 -15.45 -6.90
C ASP A 34 16.04 -14.38 -5.91
N LYS A 35 16.38 -13.12 -6.17
CA LYS A 35 15.95 -11.98 -5.34
C LYS A 35 14.43 -11.78 -5.40
N LEU A 36 13.84 -11.92 -6.59
CA LEU A 36 12.39 -11.87 -6.75
C LEU A 36 11.71 -13.03 -6.03
N ALA A 37 12.20 -14.26 -6.17
CA ALA A 37 11.69 -15.42 -5.47
C ALA A 37 11.74 -15.22 -3.94
N THR A 38 12.86 -14.69 -3.43
CA THR A 38 13.02 -14.33 -2.02
C THR A 38 11.97 -13.32 -1.57
N SER A 39 11.75 -12.27 -2.36
CA SER A 39 10.71 -11.26 -2.09
C SER A 39 9.31 -11.90 -1.98
N TYR A 40 8.94 -12.81 -2.87
CA TYR A 40 7.62 -13.50 -2.81
C TYR A 40 7.51 -14.43 -1.59
N GLN A 41 8.58 -15.14 -1.24
CA GLN A 41 8.58 -16.01 -0.07
C GLN A 41 8.41 -15.23 1.24
N LEU A 42 9.03 -14.06 1.34
CA LEU A 42 8.91 -13.17 2.50
C LEU A 42 7.51 -12.55 2.58
N GLU A 43 6.92 -12.18 1.44
CA GLU A 43 5.55 -11.69 1.35
C GLU A 43 4.54 -12.70 1.92
N VAL A 44 4.64 -13.99 1.54
CA VAL A 44 3.78 -15.06 2.07
C VAL A 44 3.91 -15.23 3.58
N GLN A 45 5.07 -14.90 4.16
CA GLN A 45 5.32 -14.91 5.60
C GLN A 45 4.84 -13.62 6.31
N GLY A 46 4.29 -12.64 5.58
CA GLY A 46 3.92 -11.33 6.11
C GLY A 46 5.12 -10.41 6.39
N LYS A 47 6.33 -10.78 5.95
CA LYS A 47 7.58 -10.03 6.17
C LYS A 47 7.79 -9.00 5.07
N TYR A 48 6.90 -8.02 5.00
CA TYR A 48 6.88 -7.04 3.91
C TYR A 48 8.13 -6.14 3.84
N PRO A 49 8.68 -5.62 4.96
CA PRO A 49 9.91 -4.83 4.92
C PRO A 49 11.10 -5.61 4.35
N GLU A 50 11.26 -6.87 4.73
CA GLU A 50 12.31 -7.76 4.22
C GLU A 50 12.05 -8.12 2.75
N ALA A 51 10.79 -8.33 2.36
CA ALA A 51 10.41 -8.55 0.97
C ALA A 51 10.76 -7.35 0.08
N LEU A 52 10.63 -6.13 0.59
CA LEU A 52 11.03 -4.89 -0.08
C LEU A 52 12.57 -4.76 -0.16
N ALA A 53 13.28 -5.08 0.92
CA ALA A 53 14.74 -5.07 0.95
C ALA A 53 15.35 -6.04 -0.07
N ALA A 54 14.72 -7.21 -0.29
CA ALA A 54 15.16 -8.14 -1.34
C ALA A 54 15.13 -7.52 -2.76
N LEU A 55 14.31 -6.48 -2.99
CA LEU A 55 14.21 -5.79 -4.28
C LEU A 55 15.25 -4.67 -4.45
N SER A 56 15.79 -4.08 -3.37
CA SER A 56 16.67 -2.90 -3.46
C SER A 56 17.98 -3.19 -4.18
N ASP A 57 18.43 -4.44 -4.12
CA ASP A 57 19.69 -4.86 -4.71
C ASP A 57 19.54 -5.29 -6.17
N ILE A 58 18.33 -5.20 -6.74
CA ILE A 58 18.08 -5.46 -8.16
C ILE A 58 18.32 -4.16 -8.92
N ILE A 59 19.42 -4.12 -9.67
CA ILE A 59 19.73 -3.00 -10.57
C ILE A 59 18.89 -3.18 -11.84
N PRO A 60 17.93 -2.27 -12.14
CA PRO A 60 17.09 -2.43 -13.32
C PRO A 60 17.92 -2.27 -14.60
N ASN A 61 17.87 -3.27 -15.48
CA ASN A 61 18.54 -3.26 -16.79
C ASN A 61 17.59 -2.89 -17.94
N GLY A 62 16.62 -2.02 -17.68
CA GLY A 62 15.62 -1.58 -18.65
C GLY A 62 14.38 -1.00 -17.98
N THR A 63 13.58 -0.26 -18.75
CA THR A 63 12.36 0.39 -18.25
C THR A 63 11.30 -0.61 -17.79
N GLY A 64 11.16 -1.77 -18.46
CA GLY A 64 10.19 -2.80 -18.07
C GLY A 64 10.52 -3.47 -16.73
N VAL A 65 11.80 -3.78 -16.47
CA VAL A 65 12.23 -4.30 -15.15
C VAL A 65 12.06 -3.22 -14.08
N ALA A 66 12.39 -1.96 -14.38
CA ALA A 66 12.19 -0.86 -13.45
C ALA A 66 10.70 -0.65 -13.10
N GLU A 67 9.81 -0.72 -14.09
CA GLU A 67 8.36 -0.65 -13.91
C GLU A 67 7.89 -1.80 -13.01
N PHE A 68 8.29 -3.04 -13.34
CA PHE A 68 7.90 -4.21 -12.56
C PHE A 68 8.34 -4.10 -11.09
N LEU A 69 9.58 -3.67 -10.84
CA LEU A 69 10.07 -3.47 -9.46
C LEU A 69 9.29 -2.37 -8.73
N ALA A 70 8.89 -1.30 -9.43
CA ALA A 70 8.06 -0.25 -8.85
C ALA A 70 6.65 -0.76 -8.51
N LEU A 71 6.01 -1.53 -9.42
CA LEU A 71 4.72 -2.18 -9.18
C LEU A 71 4.77 -3.13 -7.98
N ARG A 72 5.81 -3.97 -7.93
CA ARG A 72 6.00 -4.93 -6.83
C ARG A 72 6.25 -4.22 -5.50
N SER A 73 7.06 -3.16 -5.51
CA SER A 73 7.29 -2.35 -4.31
C SER A 73 6.00 -1.68 -3.82
N GLY A 74 5.19 -1.13 -4.73
CA GLY A 74 3.89 -0.55 -4.39
C GLY A 74 2.94 -1.54 -3.73
N TRP A 75 2.91 -2.78 -4.22
CA TRP A 75 2.11 -3.85 -3.62
C TRP A 75 2.55 -4.21 -2.21
N LEU A 76 3.86 -4.41 -2.00
CA LEU A 76 4.40 -4.74 -0.67
C LEU A 76 4.22 -3.59 0.32
N LEU A 77 4.35 -2.34 -0.12
CA LEU A 77 4.10 -1.16 0.71
C LEU A 77 2.62 -1.04 1.09
N TYR A 78 1.71 -1.36 0.17
CA TYR A 78 0.28 -1.44 0.46
C TYR A 78 -0.03 -2.50 1.52
N LEU A 79 0.52 -3.71 1.38
CA LEU A 79 0.36 -4.78 2.37
C LEU A 79 0.97 -4.42 3.73
N ALA A 80 2.03 -3.62 3.75
CA ALA A 80 2.63 -3.07 4.95
C ALA A 80 1.88 -1.86 5.54
N GLU A 81 0.70 -1.52 5.00
CA GLU A 81 -0.12 -0.36 5.38
C GLU A 81 0.58 1.01 5.22
N ARG A 82 1.68 1.05 4.46
CA ARG A 82 2.43 2.25 4.11
C ARG A 82 1.84 2.90 2.86
N TYR A 83 0.60 3.37 2.97
CA TYR A 83 -0.20 3.76 1.81
C TYR A 83 0.36 4.94 1.01
N GLY A 84 1.03 5.90 1.67
CA GLY A 84 1.70 7.02 0.98
C GLY A 84 2.85 6.54 0.09
N ASP A 85 3.76 5.75 0.65
CA ASP A 85 4.89 5.19 -0.09
C ASP A 85 4.42 4.24 -1.21
N ALA A 86 3.35 3.48 -0.98
CA ALA A 86 2.74 2.63 -2.00
C ALA A 86 2.28 3.46 -3.21
N LEU A 87 1.66 4.62 -2.97
CA LEU A 87 1.24 5.54 -4.02
C LEU A 87 2.42 6.09 -4.81
N GLU A 88 3.49 6.50 -4.13
CA GLU A 88 4.71 6.97 -4.81
C GLU A 88 5.31 5.89 -5.71
N ALA A 89 5.34 4.64 -5.25
CA ALA A 89 5.84 3.51 -6.04
C ALA A 89 4.97 3.25 -7.28
N TYR A 90 3.64 3.29 -7.16
CA TYR A 90 2.75 3.16 -8.31
C TYR A 90 2.82 4.36 -9.27
N GLN A 91 2.99 5.58 -8.77
CA GLN A 91 3.23 6.77 -9.60
C GLN A 91 4.54 6.66 -10.38
N ARG A 92 5.59 6.12 -9.76
CA ARG A 92 6.85 5.82 -10.44
C ARG A 92 6.64 4.78 -11.54
N ALA A 93 5.88 3.71 -11.29
CA ALA A 93 5.54 2.73 -12.31
C ALA A 93 4.80 3.36 -13.50
N ALA A 94 3.80 4.22 -13.24
CA ALA A 94 3.08 4.96 -14.28
C ALA A 94 3.98 5.95 -15.05
N THR A 95 5.00 6.52 -14.40
CA THR A 95 5.99 7.39 -15.06
C THR A 95 6.91 6.59 -15.98
N LEU A 96 7.35 5.41 -15.53
CA LEU A 96 8.21 4.49 -16.30
C LEU A 96 7.46 3.90 -17.50
N ASN A 97 6.18 3.60 -17.33
CA ASN A 97 5.28 3.14 -18.38
C ASN A 97 3.92 3.86 -18.29
N PRO A 98 3.72 4.92 -19.08
CA PRO A 98 2.45 5.66 -19.13
C PRO A 98 1.24 4.86 -19.61
N ARG A 99 1.45 3.63 -20.12
CA ARG A 99 0.38 2.70 -20.53
C ARG A 99 0.25 1.52 -19.57
N SER A 100 0.80 1.62 -18.36
CA SER A 100 0.68 0.58 -17.33
C SER A 100 -0.73 0.57 -16.73
N VAL A 101 -1.52 -0.45 -17.07
CA VAL A 101 -2.84 -0.65 -16.47
C VAL A 101 -2.69 -1.03 -14.99
N GLU A 102 -1.67 -1.84 -14.70
CA GLU A 102 -1.32 -2.35 -13.39
C GLU A 102 -0.90 -1.23 -12.43
N ALA A 103 -0.22 -0.18 -12.90
CA ALA A 103 0.14 0.96 -12.06
C ALA A 103 -1.10 1.69 -11.53
N HIS A 104 -2.06 1.97 -12.42
CA HIS A 104 -3.32 2.63 -12.06
C HIS A 104 -4.21 1.72 -11.19
N LEU A 105 -4.34 0.44 -11.54
CA LEU A 105 -5.04 -0.53 -10.68
C LEU A 105 -4.37 -0.66 -9.31
N GLY A 106 -3.05 -0.72 -9.26
CA GLY A 106 -2.27 -0.75 -8.03
C GLY A 106 -2.55 0.46 -7.15
N ALA A 107 -2.45 1.67 -7.70
CA ALA A 107 -2.70 2.93 -7.00
C ALA A 107 -4.12 3.04 -6.42
N SER A 108 -5.13 2.42 -7.05
CA SER A 108 -6.50 2.42 -6.51
C SER A 108 -6.61 1.77 -5.12
N LEU A 109 -5.77 0.78 -4.80
CA LEU A 109 -5.82 0.03 -3.54
C LEU A 109 -5.45 0.87 -2.29
N PRO A 110 -4.27 1.51 -2.21
CA PRO A 110 -3.94 2.38 -1.08
C PRO A 110 -4.85 3.60 -1.01
N LEU A 111 -5.44 4.07 -2.12
CA LEU A 111 -6.45 5.13 -2.09
C LEU A 111 -7.76 4.64 -1.46
N MET A 112 -8.22 3.43 -1.82
CA MET A 112 -9.38 2.79 -1.20
C MET A 112 -9.18 2.56 0.30
N ALA A 113 -8.00 2.08 0.72
CA ALA A 113 -7.69 1.86 2.14
C ALA A 113 -7.68 3.16 2.97
N GLN A 114 -7.42 4.30 2.32
CA GLN A 114 -7.46 5.63 2.92
C GLN A 114 -8.81 6.35 2.72
N TYR A 115 -9.86 5.65 2.25
CA TYR A 115 -11.18 6.23 1.97
C TYR A 115 -11.17 7.36 0.91
N ARG A 116 -10.12 7.45 0.10
CA ARG A 116 -9.95 8.46 -0.98
C ARG A 116 -10.67 8.01 -2.25
N TRP A 117 -11.98 7.82 -2.13
CA TRP A 117 -12.82 7.17 -3.15
C TRP A 117 -12.78 7.85 -4.53
N ARG A 118 -12.76 9.19 -4.55
CA ARG A 118 -12.79 9.97 -5.80
C ARG A 118 -11.51 9.75 -6.61
N GLU A 119 -10.38 9.72 -5.92
CA GLU A 119 -9.06 9.50 -6.52
C GLU A 119 -8.90 8.05 -6.94
N ALA A 120 -9.30 7.09 -6.11
CA ALA A 120 -9.30 5.67 -6.48
C ALA A 120 -10.14 5.42 -7.75
N ALA A 121 -11.30 6.07 -7.86
CA ALA A 121 -12.15 5.97 -9.04
C ALA A 121 -11.50 6.61 -10.27
N GLN A 122 -10.73 7.68 -10.08
CA GLN A 122 -9.97 8.30 -11.16
C GLN A 122 -8.86 7.38 -11.68
N GLU A 123 -8.16 6.68 -10.79
CA GLU A 123 -7.17 5.67 -11.18
C GLU A 123 -7.82 4.51 -11.95
N CYS A 124 -8.97 4.00 -11.51
CA CYS A 124 -9.72 2.98 -12.25
C CYS A 124 -10.17 3.49 -13.64
N ARG A 125 -10.59 4.75 -13.75
CA ARG A 125 -10.90 5.38 -15.05
C ARG A 125 -9.67 5.50 -15.95
N ASN A 126 -8.50 5.84 -15.40
CA ASN A 126 -7.26 5.89 -16.16
C ASN A 126 -6.86 4.50 -16.69
N ALA A 127 -6.96 3.46 -15.85
CA ALA A 127 -6.79 2.07 -16.28
C ALA A 127 -7.73 1.70 -17.44
N LEU A 128 -9.02 2.07 -17.36
CA LEU A 128 -10.00 1.82 -18.43
C LEU A 128 -9.76 2.64 -19.71
N LYS A 129 -9.17 3.84 -19.62
CA LYS A 129 -8.77 4.60 -20.82
C LYS A 129 -7.69 3.84 -21.61
N ILE A 130 -6.79 3.16 -20.92
CA ILE A 130 -5.70 2.38 -21.52
C ILE A 130 -6.22 1.03 -22.02
N ALA A 131 -7.01 0.34 -21.20
CA ALA A 131 -7.60 -0.97 -21.49
C ALA A 131 -9.11 -0.96 -21.19
N PRO A 132 -9.95 -0.55 -22.17
CA PRO A 132 -11.41 -0.43 -21.97
C PRO A 132 -12.12 -1.72 -21.54
N GLY A 133 -11.55 -2.89 -21.85
CA GLY A 133 -12.07 -4.21 -21.47
C GLY A 133 -11.55 -4.74 -20.13
N ASN A 134 -10.79 -3.96 -19.35
CA ASN A 134 -10.22 -4.44 -18.09
C ASN A 134 -11.32 -4.65 -17.03
N GLN A 135 -11.67 -5.91 -16.77
CA GLN A 135 -12.74 -6.28 -15.85
C GLN A 135 -12.48 -5.82 -14.41
N THR A 136 -11.23 -5.94 -13.93
CA THR A 136 -10.85 -5.52 -12.57
C THR A 136 -11.08 -4.03 -12.35
N ALA A 137 -10.66 -3.20 -13.32
CA ALA A 137 -10.87 -1.75 -13.26
C ALA A 137 -12.35 -1.39 -13.29
N ALA A 138 -13.14 -2.07 -14.13
CA ALA A 138 -14.59 -1.87 -14.21
C ALA A 138 -15.30 -2.24 -12.90
N VAL A 139 -15.00 -3.40 -12.32
CA VAL A 139 -15.60 -3.85 -11.05
C VAL A 139 -15.22 -2.91 -9.90
N ARG A 140 -13.94 -2.54 -9.78
CA ARG A 140 -13.50 -1.59 -8.75
C ARG A 140 -14.17 -0.23 -8.95
N LEU A 141 -14.31 0.24 -10.19
CA LEU A 141 -15.03 1.49 -10.47
C LEU A 141 -16.49 1.40 -10.03
N VAL A 142 -17.21 0.31 -10.29
CA VAL A 142 -18.58 0.12 -9.80
C VAL A 142 -18.65 0.25 -8.28
N VAL A 143 -17.80 -0.48 -7.55
CA VAL A 143 -17.72 -0.41 -6.09
C VAL A 143 -17.41 1.01 -5.62
N LEU A 144 -16.45 1.68 -6.26
CA LEU A 144 -16.10 3.05 -5.93
C LEU A 144 -17.24 4.03 -6.22
N THR A 145 -18.01 3.82 -7.29
CA THR A 145 -19.17 4.65 -7.60
C THR A 145 -20.31 4.50 -6.60
N THR A 146 -20.46 3.34 -5.93
CA THR A 146 -21.44 3.22 -4.84
C THR A 146 -21.03 4.03 -3.62
N TYR A 147 -19.73 4.10 -3.31
CA TYR A 147 -19.21 4.98 -2.26
C TYR A 147 -19.24 6.46 -2.67
N LEU A 148 -19.17 6.74 -3.97
CA LEU A 148 -19.25 8.08 -4.55
C LEU A 148 -20.66 8.52 -4.96
N ALA A 149 -21.71 7.78 -4.59
CA ALA A 149 -23.08 8.29 -4.73
C ALA A 149 -23.11 9.74 -4.24
N ASP A 150 -23.61 10.68 -5.06
CA ASP A 150 -23.23 12.09 -4.97
C ASP A 150 -23.68 12.73 -3.65
N TRP A 151 -22.86 12.58 -2.62
CA TRP A 151 -23.10 13.05 -1.27
C TRP A 151 -23.16 14.57 -1.22
N SER A 152 -22.53 15.25 -2.18
CA SER A 152 -22.64 16.71 -2.34
C SER A 152 -24.03 17.10 -2.85
N GLN A 153 -24.56 16.38 -3.85
CA GLN A 153 -25.93 16.60 -4.34
C GLN A 153 -26.98 16.17 -3.31
N ILE A 154 -26.75 15.08 -2.57
CA ILE A 154 -27.60 14.66 -1.44
C ILE A 154 -27.59 15.75 -0.37
N ALA A 155 -26.41 16.25 0.02
CA ALA A 155 -26.29 17.33 0.98
C ALA A 155 -27.02 18.59 0.50
N GLU A 156 -26.85 18.99 -0.76
CA GLU A 156 -27.51 20.19 -1.30
C GLU A 156 -29.03 20.03 -1.33
N THR A 157 -29.54 18.89 -1.79
CA THR A 157 -30.97 18.59 -1.80
C THR A 157 -31.52 18.55 -0.38
N ALA A 158 -30.84 17.87 0.53
CA ALA A 158 -31.22 17.79 1.93
C ALA A 158 -31.13 19.17 2.63
N ARG A 159 -30.19 20.03 2.23
CA ARG A 159 -30.07 21.42 2.72
C ARG A 159 -31.28 22.24 2.30
N GLN A 160 -31.73 22.10 1.05
CA GLN A 160 -32.93 22.76 0.55
C GLN A 160 -34.20 22.25 1.26
N VAL A 161 -34.33 20.93 1.44
CA VAL A 161 -35.45 20.34 2.17
C VAL A 161 -35.44 20.79 3.63
N HIS A 162 -34.29 20.76 4.31
CA HIS A 162 -34.15 21.22 5.69
C HIS A 162 -34.46 22.72 5.85
N ALA A 163 -34.14 23.55 4.85
CA ALA A 163 -34.50 24.96 4.86
C ALA A 163 -36.02 25.19 4.76
N MET A 164 -36.74 24.35 4.01
CA MET A 164 -38.20 24.43 3.89
C MET A 164 -38.92 23.76 5.08
N TYR A 165 -38.35 22.67 5.59
CA TYR A 165 -38.92 21.83 6.65
C TYR A 165 -37.86 21.55 7.73
N PRO A 166 -37.54 22.52 8.61
CA PRO A 166 -36.45 22.37 9.59
C PRO A 166 -36.65 21.27 10.64
N THR A 167 -37.87 20.76 10.77
CA THR A 167 -38.25 19.68 11.70
C THR A 167 -38.20 18.29 11.05
N ASP A 168 -37.94 18.20 9.75
CA ASP A 168 -37.79 16.92 9.05
C ASP A 168 -36.48 16.24 9.47
N LEU A 169 -36.60 15.12 10.17
CA LEU A 169 -35.47 14.37 10.70
C LEU A 169 -34.70 13.63 9.60
N ASP A 170 -35.37 13.22 8.52
CA ASP A 170 -34.72 12.56 7.39
C ASP A 170 -33.86 13.57 6.61
N ALA A 171 -34.39 14.76 6.35
CA ALA A 171 -33.64 15.84 5.73
C ALA A 171 -32.42 16.24 6.58
N LEU A 172 -32.59 16.35 7.90
CA LEU A 172 -31.50 16.64 8.82
C LEU A 172 -30.43 15.54 8.82
N TYR A 173 -30.86 14.27 8.82
CA TYR A 173 -29.98 13.11 8.74
C TYR A 173 -29.23 13.05 7.41
N TRP A 174 -29.91 13.19 6.28
CA TRP A 174 -29.29 13.15 4.95
C TRP A 174 -28.38 14.35 4.69
N LEU A 175 -28.67 15.51 5.28
CA LEU A 175 -27.77 16.66 5.27
C LEU A 175 -26.49 16.37 6.05
N ALA A 176 -26.61 15.88 7.30
CA ALA A 176 -25.48 15.54 8.14
C ALA A 176 -24.60 14.45 7.48
N ARG A 177 -25.23 13.40 6.95
CA ARG A 177 -24.57 12.30 6.27
C ARG A 177 -23.95 12.72 4.93
N GLY A 178 -24.68 13.45 4.10
CA GLY A 178 -24.15 13.98 2.84
C GLY A 178 -22.94 14.90 3.04
N LEU A 179 -22.97 15.78 4.04
CA LEU A 179 -21.83 16.63 4.38
C LEU A 179 -20.64 15.82 4.92
N SER A 180 -20.91 14.75 5.69
CA SER A 180 -19.86 13.88 6.23
C SER A 180 -19.14 13.10 5.14
N GLU A 181 -19.91 12.42 4.29
CA GLU A 181 -19.39 11.55 3.23
C GLU A 181 -18.77 12.36 2.07
N SER A 182 -19.13 13.65 1.95
CA SER A 182 -18.46 14.59 1.03
C SER A 182 -17.23 15.28 1.63
N GLY A 183 -16.85 14.96 2.87
CA GLY A 183 -15.64 15.49 3.54
C GLY A 183 -15.80 16.87 4.17
N GLN A 184 -17.01 17.45 4.18
CA GLN A 184 -17.33 18.73 4.79
C GLN A 184 -17.59 18.57 6.30
N LEU A 185 -16.64 17.96 7.02
CA LEU A 185 -16.82 17.48 8.40
C LEU A 185 -17.16 18.61 9.39
N ASN A 186 -16.59 19.80 9.18
CA ASN A 186 -16.88 20.99 10.00
C ASN A 186 -18.33 21.46 9.84
N GLU A 187 -18.89 21.37 8.63
CA GLU A 187 -20.30 21.69 8.38
C GLU A 187 -21.23 20.57 8.85
N ALA A 188 -20.81 19.31 8.76
CA ALA A 188 -21.63 18.16 9.17
C ALA A 188 -21.88 18.11 10.69
N ARG A 189 -20.86 18.43 11.50
CA ARG A 189 -20.87 18.30 12.97
C ARG A 189 -22.07 18.99 13.67
N PRO A 190 -22.44 20.25 13.36
CA PRO A 190 -23.62 20.87 13.97
C PRO A 190 -24.92 20.10 13.66
N TYR A 191 -25.08 19.58 12.45
CA TYR A 191 -26.28 18.81 12.09
C TYR A 191 -26.33 17.44 12.78
N TRP A 192 -25.19 16.76 12.95
CA TRP A 192 -25.13 15.55 13.78
C TRP A 192 -25.47 15.81 15.25
N ARG A 193 -24.98 16.91 15.83
CA ARG A 193 -25.33 17.31 17.20
C ARG A 193 -26.81 17.61 17.34
N GLN A 194 -27.38 18.31 16.37
CA GLN A 194 -28.81 18.60 16.35
C GLN A 194 -29.63 17.31 16.26
N LEU A 195 -29.26 16.39 15.36
CA LEU A 195 -29.94 15.10 15.23
C LEU A 195 -29.85 14.27 16.52
N GLN A 196 -28.70 14.23 17.17
CA GLN A 196 -28.54 13.56 18.46
C GLN A 196 -29.37 14.23 19.58
N ALA A 197 -29.48 15.56 19.59
CA ALA A 197 -30.29 16.25 20.58
C ALA A 197 -31.80 15.96 20.40
N LEU A 198 -32.27 15.89 19.15
CA LEU A 198 -33.65 15.56 18.81
C LEU A 198 -33.96 14.07 18.97
N VAL A 199 -32.99 13.21 18.69
CA VAL A 199 -33.08 11.76 18.79
C VAL A 199 -31.88 11.22 19.59
N PRO A 200 -31.92 11.30 20.94
CA PRO A 200 -30.79 10.88 21.80
C PRO A 200 -30.33 9.43 21.61
N GLY A 201 -31.21 8.56 21.09
CA GLY A 201 -30.92 7.16 20.77
C GLY A 201 -30.41 6.90 19.35
N HIS A 202 -30.17 7.93 18.52
CA HIS A 202 -29.70 7.73 17.15
C HIS A 202 -28.26 7.21 17.12
N ALA A 203 -28.10 5.90 16.88
CA ALA A 203 -26.82 5.19 17.00
C ALA A 203 -25.70 5.81 16.15
N GLU A 204 -26.00 6.17 14.90
CA GLU A 204 -25.02 6.72 13.97
C GLU A 204 -24.54 8.12 14.36
N ALA A 205 -25.46 9.03 14.70
CA ALA A 205 -25.11 10.38 15.16
C ALA A 205 -24.21 10.33 16.41
N LYS A 206 -24.49 9.42 17.35
CA LYS A 206 -23.65 9.20 18.52
C LYS A 206 -22.25 8.72 18.12
N ALA A 207 -22.16 7.66 17.32
CA ALA A 207 -20.87 7.09 16.89
C ALA A 207 -20.03 8.10 16.10
N TRP A 208 -20.64 8.89 15.20
CA TRP A 208 -19.93 9.89 14.41
C TRP A 208 -19.33 11.00 15.27
N LEU A 209 -20.03 11.44 16.33
CA LEU A 209 -19.59 12.52 17.20
C LEU A 209 -18.47 12.11 18.18
N GLU A 210 -18.32 10.81 18.45
CA GLU A 210 -17.25 10.25 19.30
C GLU A 210 -15.88 10.27 18.60
N VAL A 211 -15.85 10.34 17.26
CA VAL A 211 -14.60 10.43 16.49
C VAL A 211 -14.09 11.88 16.49
N PRO A 212 -12.84 12.14 16.92
CA PRO A 212 -12.22 13.47 16.82
C PRO A 212 -12.03 13.86 15.35
N VAL A 213 -12.44 15.07 14.97
CA VAL A 213 -12.06 15.63 13.65
C VAL A 213 -10.68 16.26 13.82
N SER A 214 -9.67 15.74 13.12
CA SER A 214 -8.30 16.29 13.07
C SER A 214 -8.22 17.51 12.17
#